data_AF-A0A821RTC7-F1
#
_entry.id   AF-A0A821RTC7-F1
#
_cell.length_a   1.000
_cell.length_b   1.000
_cell.length_c   1.000
_cell.angle_alpha   90.00
_cell.angle_beta   90.00
_cell.angle_gamma   90.00
#
_symmetry.space_group_name_H-M   'P 1'
#
loop_
_entity.id
_entity.type
_entity.pdbx_description
1 polymer ?
#
loop_
_entity_poly.entity_id
_entity_poly.type
_entity_poly.pdbx_seq_one_letter_code
_entity_poly.pdbx_strand_id
1 'polypeptide(L)'
;NIGLNPVEQLKCGMLLELQDIDRPWTVWFVRIINNRGGRLHLQYVINTTDEEDANLFSSDIHIFYLDWRVHFIGWTSNNSSVYFYDIPTCIKLTSINKQTIIDMCLIQSKKQFLPLNLFKDQEEIRQHRFTEGMKLEVFDTKTQNIYVGKIGHIHNEYYFDIIIDNENQYSFIAHATHPYILPAHWATEHRFALMKGKGIRQSEDYWNLYTEKNHINDLASERCFNLITLNSNG
;
A
#
# COMPACT_ATOMS: atom_id res chain seq x y z
N ASN A 1 -12.69 24.89 23.70
CA ASN A 1 -12.39 23.68 22.91
C ASN A 1 -10.92 23.35 23.06
N ILE A 2 -10.57 22.56 24.08
CA ILE A 2 -9.25 21.97 24.22
C ILE A 2 -9.14 20.97 23.06
N GLY A 3 -8.25 21.26 22.10
CA GLY A 3 -8.09 20.46 20.90
C GLY A 3 -7.57 19.08 21.26
N LEU A 4 -8.48 18.12 21.40
CA LEU A 4 -8.13 16.70 21.56
C LEU A 4 -7.20 16.32 20.42
N ASN A 5 -6.08 15.69 20.77
CA ASN A 5 -5.14 15.16 19.79
C ASN A 5 -5.93 14.26 18.81
N PRO A 6 -5.76 14.40 17.48
CA PRO A 6 -6.40 13.53 16.48
C PRO A 6 -6.43 12.06 16.90
N VAL A 7 -5.30 11.56 17.39
CA VAL A 7 -5.15 10.18 17.85
C VAL A 7 -6.14 9.80 18.95
N GLU A 8 -6.42 10.68 19.90
CA GLU A 8 -7.28 10.38 21.04
C GLU A 8 -8.75 10.19 20.63
N GLN A 9 -9.13 10.60 19.42
CA GLN A 9 -10.50 10.53 18.94
C GLN A 9 -10.83 9.17 18.31
N LEU A 10 -9.81 8.38 17.97
CA LEU A 10 -9.94 7.00 17.49
C LEU A 10 -10.12 6.05 18.70
N LYS A 11 -11.37 5.68 18.98
CA LYS A 11 -11.74 4.86 20.15
C LYS A 11 -11.92 3.38 19.77
N CYS A 12 -11.72 2.51 20.76
CA CYS A 12 -12.06 1.09 20.65
C CYS A 12 -13.53 0.91 20.25
N GLY A 13 -13.79 -0.08 19.39
CA GLY A 13 -15.11 -0.39 18.86
C GLY A 13 -15.51 0.40 17.61
N MET A 14 -14.84 1.53 17.31
CA MET A 14 -15.11 2.30 16.10
C MET A 14 -14.74 1.51 14.85
N LEU A 15 -15.53 1.70 13.79
CA LEU A 15 -15.29 1.15 12.47
C LEU A 15 -14.46 2.11 11.60
N LEU A 16 -13.57 1.53 10.81
CA LEU A 16 -12.81 2.19 9.75
C LEU A 16 -12.93 1.37 8.45
N GLU A 17 -12.54 1.99 7.35
CA GLU A 17 -12.33 1.34 6.06
C GLU A 17 -10.84 1.05 5.88
N LEU A 18 -10.49 -0.13 5.40
CA LEU A 18 -9.10 -0.53 5.17
C LEU A 18 -8.96 -1.16 3.79
N GLN A 19 -8.02 -0.65 2.99
CA GLN A 19 -7.65 -1.27 1.73
C GLN A 19 -6.90 -2.59 1.93
N ASP A 20 -7.19 -3.57 1.07
CA ASP A 20 -6.47 -4.84 1.05
C ASP A 20 -5.03 -4.66 0.54
N ILE A 21 -4.08 -5.36 1.15
CA ILE A 21 -2.66 -5.22 0.81
C ILE A 21 -2.33 -5.82 -0.57
N ASP A 22 -3.02 -6.90 -0.96
CA ASP A 22 -2.78 -7.61 -2.22
C ASP A 22 -3.73 -7.12 -3.32
N ARG A 23 -4.80 -6.39 -2.96
CA ARG A 23 -5.74 -5.75 -3.89
C ARG A 23 -6.15 -4.36 -3.38
N PRO A 24 -5.30 -3.33 -3.52
CA PRO A 24 -5.54 -1.99 -2.96
C PRO A 24 -6.83 -1.28 -3.43
N TRP A 25 -7.40 -1.70 -4.57
CA TRP A 25 -8.70 -1.22 -5.06
C TRP A 25 -9.90 -1.87 -4.35
N THR A 26 -9.68 -2.86 -3.49
CA THR A 26 -10.72 -3.44 -2.64
C THR A 26 -10.56 -2.93 -1.21
N VAL A 27 -11.69 -2.58 -0.59
CA VAL A 27 -11.75 -2.01 0.76
C VAL A 27 -12.66 -2.86 1.62
N TRP A 28 -12.33 -3.01 2.89
CA TRP A 28 -13.20 -3.71 3.84
C TRP A 28 -13.28 -3.01 5.19
N PHE A 29 -14.33 -3.35 5.93
CA PHE A 29 -14.56 -2.79 7.26
C PHE A 29 -13.65 -3.46 8.29
N VAL A 30 -13.06 -2.63 9.15
CA VAL A 30 -12.26 -3.05 10.29
C VAL A 30 -12.73 -2.35 11.55
N ARG A 31 -12.62 -3.03 12.69
CA ARG A 31 -12.92 -2.51 14.02
C ARG A 31 -11.62 -2.19 14.75
N ILE A 32 -11.57 -1.03 15.40
CA ILE A 32 -10.47 -0.67 16.29
C ILE A 32 -10.57 -1.50 17.57
N ILE A 33 -9.62 -2.39 17.80
CA ILE A 33 -9.50 -3.19 19.03
C ILE A 33 -8.75 -2.38 20.10
N ASN A 34 -7.66 -1.73 19.70
CA ASN A 34 -6.97 -0.78 20.55
C ASN A 34 -6.26 0.31 19.74
N ASN A 35 -5.93 1.40 20.41
CA ASN A 35 -5.17 2.51 19.86
C ASN A 35 -4.11 2.93 20.87
N ARG A 36 -2.84 2.85 20.46
CA ARG A 36 -1.68 3.27 21.27
C ARG A 36 -0.89 4.33 20.52
N GLY A 37 -1.17 5.60 20.82
CA GLY A 37 -0.47 6.72 20.20
C GLY A 37 -0.61 6.78 18.67
N GLY A 38 -1.73 6.30 18.13
CA GLY A 38 -2.02 6.30 16.69
C GLY A 38 -1.64 5.00 15.99
N ARG A 39 -0.96 4.09 16.70
CA ARG A 39 -0.79 2.70 16.25
C ARG A 39 -2.06 1.95 16.59
N LEU A 40 -2.82 1.60 15.56
CA LEU A 40 -4.09 0.91 15.65
C LEU A 40 -3.85 -0.59 15.57
N HIS A 41 -4.51 -1.31 16.48
CA HIS A 41 -4.77 -2.74 16.32
C HIS A 41 -6.19 -2.88 15.77
N LEU A 42 -6.29 -3.44 14.56
CA LEU A 42 -7.52 -3.55 13.80
C LEU A 42 -7.88 -5.02 13.59
N GLN A 43 -9.17 -5.29 13.53
CA GLN A 43 -9.73 -6.60 13.21
C GLN A 43 -10.76 -6.47 12.10
N TYR A 44 -10.71 -7.35 11.09
CA TYR A 44 -11.71 -7.38 10.03
C TYR A 44 -13.09 -7.74 10.57
N VAL A 45 -14.11 -7.05 10.07
CA VAL A 45 -15.51 -7.39 10.38
C VAL A 45 -15.98 -8.47 9.40
N ILE A 46 -16.14 -9.70 9.87
CA ILE A 46 -16.46 -10.87 9.02
C ILE A 46 -17.82 -11.51 9.31
N ASN A 47 -18.53 -11.03 10.33
CA ASN A 47 -19.85 -11.49 10.73
C ASN A 47 -20.69 -10.30 11.22
N THR A 48 -21.95 -10.56 11.54
CA THR A 48 -22.89 -9.56 12.06
C THR A 48 -23.10 -9.64 13.57
N THR A 49 -22.49 -10.62 14.23
CA THR A 49 -22.63 -10.83 15.67
C THR A 49 -21.60 -9.97 16.39
N ASP A 50 -22.03 -9.21 17.39
CA ASP A 50 -21.12 -8.49 18.30
C ASP A 50 -20.34 -9.45 19.22
N GLU A 51 -20.59 -10.76 19.12
CA GLU A 51 -19.91 -11.78 19.91
C GLU A 51 -18.43 -11.87 19.52
N GLU A 52 -17.59 -11.71 20.54
CA GLU A 52 -16.14 -11.88 20.53
C GLU A 52 -15.76 -13.35 20.25
N ASP A 53 -16.20 -13.95 19.14
CA ASP A 53 -15.50 -15.08 18.52
C ASP A 53 -14.18 -14.60 17.88
N ALA A 54 -13.51 -13.69 18.59
CA ALA A 54 -12.47 -12.76 18.19
C ALA A 54 -11.11 -13.42 17.95
N ASN A 55 -11.03 -14.74 18.02
CA ASN A 55 -9.76 -15.47 18.01
C ASN A 55 -9.60 -16.50 16.89
N LEU A 56 -10.65 -16.88 16.16
CA LEU A 56 -10.49 -18.06 15.31
C LEU A 56 -9.88 -17.78 13.92
N PHE A 57 -9.96 -16.54 13.40
CA PHE A 57 -9.59 -16.25 12.00
C PHE A 57 -8.94 -14.87 11.73
N SER A 58 -8.61 -14.09 12.75
CA SER A 58 -8.14 -12.71 12.58
C SER A 58 -6.62 -12.64 12.49
N SER A 59 -6.09 -12.38 11.29
CA SER A 59 -4.73 -11.81 11.18
C SER A 59 -4.73 -10.47 11.90
N ASP A 60 -4.00 -10.35 13.00
CA ASP A 60 -3.89 -9.08 13.74
C ASP A 60 -3.28 -7.98 12.86
N ILE A 61 -4.08 -6.97 12.52
CA ILE A 61 -3.62 -5.85 11.71
C ILE A 61 -3.08 -4.78 12.64
N HIS A 62 -1.79 -4.46 12.50
CA HIS A 62 -1.13 -3.38 13.23
C HIS A 62 -0.68 -2.32 12.25
N ILE A 63 -1.27 -1.13 12.33
CA ILE A 63 -1.08 -0.07 11.33
C ILE A 63 -1.15 1.31 11.97
N PHE A 64 -0.41 2.27 11.43
CA PHE A 64 -0.52 3.66 11.87
C PHE A 64 -1.77 4.31 11.26
N TYR A 65 -2.47 5.17 11.99
CA TYR A 65 -3.72 5.75 11.51
C TYR A 65 -3.57 6.64 10.26
N LEU A 66 -2.36 7.12 9.94
CA LEU A 66 -2.06 7.88 8.72
C LEU A 66 -1.48 7.02 7.59
N ASP A 67 -1.46 5.69 7.73
CA ASP A 67 -1.14 4.80 6.60
C ASP A 67 -2.19 5.00 5.50
N TRP A 68 -1.74 5.13 4.25
CA TRP A 68 -2.59 5.43 3.08
C TRP A 68 -3.75 4.44 2.86
N ARG A 69 -3.71 3.27 3.49
CA ARG A 69 -4.76 2.25 3.40
C ARG A 69 -5.93 2.48 4.37
N VAL A 70 -5.74 3.30 5.41
CA VAL A 70 -6.72 3.49 6.49
C VAL A 70 -7.62 4.67 6.18
N HIS A 71 -8.93 4.45 6.12
CA HIS A 71 -9.89 5.46 5.73
C HIS A 71 -11.04 5.59 6.72
N PHE A 72 -11.66 6.77 6.74
CA PHE A 72 -12.92 6.98 7.43
C PHE A 72 -14.06 6.30 6.67
N ILE A 73 -15.14 5.96 7.38
CA ILE A 73 -16.31 5.35 6.74
C ILE A 73 -16.98 6.32 5.76
N GLY A 74 -17.22 5.85 4.53
CA GLY A 74 -17.74 6.62 3.41
C GLY A 74 -16.69 7.03 2.38
N TRP A 75 -15.39 6.81 2.67
CA TRP A 75 -14.31 7.09 1.72
C TRP A 75 -14.46 6.29 0.43
N THR A 76 -14.76 4.99 0.54
CA THR A 76 -14.96 4.09 -0.61
C THR A 76 -16.11 4.58 -1.49
N SER A 77 -17.22 5.02 -0.89
CA SER A 77 -18.36 5.56 -1.63
C SER A 77 -18.01 6.83 -2.40
N ASN A 78 -17.21 7.71 -1.81
CA ASN A 78 -16.73 8.94 -2.45
C ASN A 78 -15.73 8.67 -3.59
N ASN A 79 -15.07 7.51 -3.60
CA ASN A 79 -14.06 7.13 -4.59
C ASN A 79 -14.48 5.87 -5.39
N SER A 80 -15.78 5.70 -5.60
CA SER A 80 -16.39 4.49 -6.18
C SER A 80 -16.03 4.19 -7.64
N SER A 81 -15.35 5.10 -8.34
CA SER A 81 -14.81 4.86 -9.68
C SER A 81 -13.64 3.86 -9.68
N VAL A 82 -12.95 3.73 -8.55
CA VAL A 82 -11.72 2.93 -8.41
C VAL A 82 -11.88 1.89 -7.31
N TYR A 83 -12.55 2.25 -6.22
CA TYR A 83 -12.60 1.44 -5.01
C TYR A 83 -13.98 0.84 -4.77
N PHE A 84 -14.03 -0.40 -4.28
CA PHE A 84 -15.27 -1.08 -3.92
C PHE A 84 -15.09 -2.01 -2.73
N TYR A 85 -16.20 -2.34 -2.07
CA TYR A 85 -16.18 -3.27 -0.94
C TYR A 85 -16.02 -4.71 -1.41
N ASP A 86 -15.01 -5.39 -0.89
CA ASP A 86 -14.84 -6.83 -1.08
C ASP A 86 -14.10 -7.49 0.08
N ILE A 87 -14.30 -8.79 0.24
CA ILE A 87 -13.65 -9.55 1.31
C ILE A 87 -12.13 -9.54 1.10
N PRO A 88 -11.32 -9.18 2.11
CA PRO A 88 -9.87 -9.17 2.03
C PRO A 88 -9.30 -10.51 1.59
N THR A 89 -8.25 -10.47 0.78
CA THR A 89 -7.62 -11.64 0.15
C THR A 89 -7.04 -12.62 1.17
N CYS A 90 -6.65 -12.13 2.34
CA CYS A 90 -6.16 -12.91 3.46
C CYS A 90 -7.26 -13.72 4.17
N ILE A 91 -8.54 -13.40 3.95
CA ILE A 91 -9.67 -14.10 4.58
C ILE A 91 -10.13 -15.26 3.70
N LYS A 92 -10.03 -16.48 4.21
CA LYS A 92 -10.34 -17.73 3.49
C LYS A 92 -11.72 -18.30 3.85
N LEU A 93 -12.75 -17.46 3.86
CA LEU A 93 -14.11 -17.87 4.26
C LEU A 93 -14.98 -18.13 3.02
N THR A 94 -15.64 -19.28 2.99
CA THR A 94 -16.41 -19.77 1.82
C THR A 94 -17.88 -19.35 1.82
N SER A 95 -18.40 -18.78 2.92
CA SER A 95 -19.83 -18.53 3.10
C SER A 95 -20.12 -17.25 3.89
N ILE A 96 -19.54 -16.13 3.46
CA ILE A 96 -19.87 -14.81 4.01
C ILE A 96 -20.94 -14.14 3.13
N ASN A 97 -22.04 -13.71 3.75
CA ASN A 97 -22.96 -12.78 3.09
C ASN A 97 -22.40 -11.35 3.20
N LYS A 98 -21.57 -10.97 2.22
CA LYS A 98 -20.87 -9.68 2.23
C LYS A 98 -21.80 -8.49 2.28
N GLN A 99 -22.96 -8.55 1.60
CA GLN A 99 -23.89 -7.42 1.53
C GLN A 99 -24.48 -7.11 2.91
N THR A 100 -24.88 -8.15 3.65
CA THR A 100 -25.42 -7.97 5.01
C THR A 100 -24.41 -7.32 5.96
N ILE A 101 -23.12 -7.67 5.84
CA ILE A 101 -22.06 -7.05 6.66
C ILE A 101 -21.83 -5.60 6.24
N ILE A 102 -21.77 -5.32 4.93
CA ILE A 102 -21.64 -3.96 4.42
C ILE A 102 -22.76 -3.07 4.96
N ASP A 103 -24.01 -3.52 4.85
CA ASP A 103 -25.19 -2.78 5.31
C ASP A 103 -25.14 -2.52 6.82
N MET A 104 -24.77 -3.54 7.60
CA MET A 104 -24.61 -3.43 9.05
C MET A 104 -23.55 -2.40 9.44
N CYS A 105 -22.36 -2.47 8.84
CA CYS A 105 -21.25 -1.56 9.13
C CYS A 105 -21.59 -0.11 8.76
N LEU A 106 -22.22 0.11 7.60
CA LEU A 106 -22.67 1.43 7.16
C LEU A 106 -23.78 1.99 8.06
N ILE A 107 -24.63 1.16 8.64
CA ILE A 107 -25.65 1.60 9.62
C ILE A 107 -24.99 1.92 10.97
N GLN A 108 -24.11 1.07 11.48
CA GLN A 108 -23.43 1.25 12.77
C GLN A 108 -22.56 2.51 12.78
N SER A 109 -21.83 2.75 11.70
CA SER A 109 -20.94 3.91 11.55
C SER A 109 -21.66 5.26 11.54
N LYS A 110 -22.96 5.34 11.24
CA LYS A 110 -23.75 6.59 11.35
C LYS A 110 -23.76 7.17 12.76
N LYS A 111 -23.45 6.36 13.78
CA LYS A 111 -23.35 6.78 15.19
C LYS A 111 -21.95 7.26 15.56
N GLN A 112 -20.96 7.09 14.67
CA GLN A 112 -19.58 7.52 14.89
C GLN A 112 -19.41 8.97 14.46
N PHE A 113 -18.71 9.75 15.29
CA PHE A 113 -18.32 11.11 14.96
C PHE A 113 -16.80 11.19 14.96
N LEU A 114 -16.21 11.41 13.78
CA LEU A 114 -14.80 11.69 13.59
C LEU A 114 -14.66 13.02 12.82
N PRO A 115 -13.80 13.94 13.27
CA PRO A 115 -13.52 15.16 12.52
C PRO A 115 -12.92 14.86 11.14
N LEU A 116 -13.36 15.58 10.12
CA LEU A 116 -12.87 15.43 8.75
C LEU A 116 -11.36 15.65 8.62
N ASN A 117 -10.78 16.46 9.51
CA ASN A 117 -9.35 16.77 9.51
C ASN A 117 -8.49 15.76 10.27
N LEU A 118 -9.06 14.63 10.73
CA LEU A 118 -8.32 13.59 11.45
C LEU A 118 -7.19 13.00 10.60
N PHE A 119 -7.46 12.78 9.31
CA PHE A 119 -6.53 12.20 8.33
C PHE A 119 -5.86 13.25 7.45
N LYS A 120 -5.87 14.54 7.84
CA LYS A 120 -5.37 15.64 6.98
C LYS A 120 -3.89 15.50 6.57
N ASP A 121 -3.09 14.81 7.37
CA ASP A 121 -1.65 14.61 7.16
C ASP A 121 -1.35 13.22 6.55
N GLN A 122 -2.39 12.49 6.13
CA GLN A 122 -2.27 11.20 5.46
C GLN A 122 -1.69 11.40 4.05
N GLU A 123 -0.85 10.47 3.63
CA GLU A 123 -0.31 10.46 2.27
C GLU A 123 -1.42 10.21 1.24
N GLU A 124 -1.51 11.09 0.24
CA GLU A 124 -2.43 10.94 -0.88
C GLU A 124 -1.77 10.16 -2.01
N ILE A 125 -2.39 9.03 -2.41
CA ILE A 125 -1.93 8.23 -3.54
C ILE A 125 -2.30 8.93 -4.85
N ARG A 126 -1.28 9.33 -5.61
CA ARG A 126 -1.44 10.04 -6.88
C ARG A 126 -1.42 9.10 -8.08
N GLN A 127 -2.05 9.52 -9.16
CA GLN A 127 -1.96 8.85 -10.45
C GLN A 127 -0.49 8.70 -10.89
N HIS A 128 -0.13 7.52 -11.36
CA HIS A 128 1.23 7.24 -11.81
C HIS A 128 1.45 7.56 -13.29
N ARG A 129 2.72 7.54 -13.71
CA ARG A 129 3.14 7.69 -15.11
C ARG A 129 3.83 6.45 -15.70
N PHE A 130 3.88 5.36 -14.93
CA PHE A 130 4.44 4.09 -15.37
C PHE A 130 3.60 3.42 -16.47
N THR A 131 4.28 2.65 -17.33
CA THR A 131 3.66 1.76 -18.32
C THR A 131 4.27 0.37 -18.19
N GLU A 132 3.52 -0.67 -18.59
CA GLU A 132 4.00 -2.05 -18.55
C GLU A 132 5.35 -2.21 -19.27
N GLY A 133 6.25 -3.01 -18.68
CA GLY A 133 7.56 -3.30 -19.23
C GLY A 133 8.68 -2.31 -18.85
N MET A 134 8.34 -1.10 -18.39
CA MET A 134 9.34 -0.12 -17.97
C MET A 134 10.31 -0.70 -16.94
N LYS A 135 11.59 -0.33 -17.04
CA LYS A 135 12.67 -0.80 -16.16
C LYS A 135 12.93 0.20 -15.04
N LEU A 136 13.26 -0.33 -13.88
CA LEU A 136 13.56 0.44 -12.68
C LEU A 136 14.50 -0.36 -11.77
N GLU A 137 14.87 0.24 -10.65
CA GLU A 137 15.56 -0.42 -9.56
C GLU A 137 14.58 -0.64 -8.40
N VAL A 138 14.76 -1.73 -7.65
CA VAL A 138 13.85 -2.12 -6.57
C VAL A 138 14.64 -2.52 -5.35
N PHE A 139 14.37 -1.89 -4.21
CA PHE A 139 14.89 -2.32 -2.93
C PHE A 139 14.11 -3.53 -2.42
N ASP A 140 14.75 -4.69 -2.40
CA ASP A 140 14.15 -5.92 -1.88
C ASP A 140 14.35 -6.01 -0.37
N THR A 141 13.27 -5.84 0.39
CA THR A 141 13.29 -5.88 1.86
C THR A 141 13.69 -7.24 2.43
N LYS A 142 13.56 -8.35 1.68
CA LYS A 142 13.91 -9.70 2.14
C LYS A 142 15.43 -9.90 2.10
N THR A 143 16.07 -9.41 1.05
CA THR A 143 17.52 -9.58 0.83
C THR A 143 18.34 -8.35 1.23
N GLN A 144 17.67 -7.21 1.46
CA GLN A 144 18.28 -5.91 1.73
C GLN A 144 19.20 -5.40 0.60
N ASN A 145 18.96 -5.86 -0.63
CA ASN A 145 19.72 -5.46 -1.81
C ASN A 145 18.85 -4.67 -2.80
N ILE A 146 19.49 -3.91 -3.69
CA ILE A 146 18.82 -3.26 -4.80
C ILE A 146 18.93 -4.16 -6.04
N TYR A 147 17.79 -4.50 -6.64
CA TYR A 147 17.71 -5.35 -7.82
C TYR A 147 17.20 -4.57 -9.03
N VAL A 148 17.59 -5.06 -10.22
CA VAL A 148 16.88 -4.74 -11.46
C VAL A 148 15.43 -5.18 -11.32
N GLY A 149 14.50 -4.30 -11.67
CA GLY A 149 13.07 -4.58 -11.70
C GLY A 149 12.41 -4.16 -13.00
N LYS A 150 11.15 -4.56 -13.16
CA LYS A 150 10.28 -4.07 -14.23
C LYS A 150 8.86 -3.82 -13.73
N ILE A 151 8.19 -2.86 -14.34
CA ILE A 151 6.75 -2.68 -14.23
C ILE A 151 6.07 -3.89 -14.89
N GLY A 152 5.25 -4.59 -14.11
CA GLY A 152 4.40 -5.69 -14.55
C GLY A 152 3.06 -5.18 -15.07
N HIS A 153 1.97 -5.79 -14.63
CA HIS A 153 0.62 -5.39 -15.04
C HIS A 153 0.20 -4.04 -14.44
N ILE A 154 -0.47 -3.20 -15.22
CA ILE A 154 -1.09 -1.95 -14.75
C ILE A 154 -2.55 -2.25 -14.40
N HIS A 155 -2.90 -2.19 -13.11
CA HIS A 155 -4.26 -2.53 -12.64
C HIS A 155 -5.23 -1.36 -12.84
N ASN A 156 -4.78 -0.13 -12.60
CA ASN A 156 -5.51 1.11 -12.84
C ASN A 156 -4.54 2.30 -12.82
N GLU A 157 -5.04 3.53 -12.78
CA GLU A 157 -4.24 4.76 -12.79
C GLU A 157 -3.38 4.98 -11.53
N TYR A 158 -3.55 4.20 -10.46
CA TYR A 158 -2.83 4.31 -9.19
C TYR A 158 -1.91 3.14 -8.88
N TYR A 159 -2.28 1.91 -9.29
CA TYR A 159 -1.60 0.68 -8.86
C TYR A 159 -1.09 -0.17 -10.01
N PHE A 160 0.08 -0.77 -9.81
CA PHE A 160 0.78 -1.60 -10.78
C PHE A 160 1.63 -2.67 -10.10
N ASP A 161 1.90 -3.77 -10.80
CA ASP A 161 2.83 -4.79 -10.32
C ASP A 161 4.28 -4.33 -10.50
N ILE A 162 5.12 -4.66 -9.52
CA ILE A 162 6.58 -4.65 -9.63
C ILE A 162 7.06 -6.09 -9.67
N ILE A 163 7.84 -6.43 -10.69
CA ILE A 163 8.50 -7.73 -10.81
C ILE A 163 9.99 -7.53 -10.54
N ILE A 164 10.51 -8.19 -9.52
CA ILE A 164 11.92 -8.11 -9.11
C ILE A 164 12.71 -9.19 -9.85
N ASP A 165 13.82 -8.83 -10.49
CA ASP A 165 14.75 -9.78 -11.12
C ASP A 165 15.73 -10.34 -10.07
N ASN A 166 15.22 -11.08 -9.10
CA ASN A 166 15.98 -11.84 -8.10
C ASN A 166 15.78 -13.37 -8.28
N GLU A 167 16.37 -14.20 -7.41
CA GLU A 167 16.25 -15.67 -7.51
C GLU A 167 14.81 -16.20 -7.48
N ASN A 168 13.97 -15.56 -6.69
CA ASN A 168 12.59 -15.99 -6.46
C ASN A 168 11.61 -15.39 -7.47
N GLN A 169 12.05 -14.38 -8.24
CA GLN A 169 11.26 -13.61 -9.20
C GLN A 169 9.85 -13.28 -8.70
N TYR A 170 9.73 -12.89 -7.43
CA TYR A 170 8.43 -12.55 -6.86
C TYR A 170 8.03 -11.12 -7.24
N SER A 171 6.72 -10.86 -7.20
CA SER A 171 6.15 -9.55 -7.46
C SER A 171 5.40 -9.00 -6.25
N PHE A 172 5.15 -7.70 -6.25
CA PHE A 172 4.26 -7.02 -5.32
C PHE A 172 3.55 -5.87 -6.03
N ILE A 173 2.39 -5.46 -5.52
CA ILE A 173 1.67 -4.28 -6.04
C ILE A 173 2.23 -3.02 -5.39
N ALA A 174 2.48 -2.00 -6.21
CA ALA A 174 3.00 -0.71 -5.79
C ALA A 174 2.11 0.45 -6.27
N HIS A 175 2.42 1.64 -5.77
CA HIS A 175 1.93 2.94 -6.23
C HIS A 175 3.13 3.88 -6.46
N ALA A 176 2.89 5.08 -7.02
CA ALA A 176 3.96 5.98 -7.46
C ALA A 176 4.91 6.51 -6.36
N THR A 177 4.49 6.45 -5.09
CA THR A 177 5.26 6.90 -3.92
C THR A 177 5.83 5.72 -3.11
N HIS A 178 5.69 4.48 -3.60
CA HIS A 178 6.14 3.31 -2.86
C HIS A 178 7.65 3.42 -2.56
N PRO A 179 8.11 3.27 -1.30
CA PRO A 179 9.48 3.64 -0.90
C PRO A 179 10.56 2.71 -1.46
N TYR A 180 10.16 1.61 -2.09
CA TYR A 180 11.07 0.56 -2.58
C TYR A 180 11.26 0.57 -4.09
N ILE A 181 10.60 1.48 -4.82
CA ILE A 181 10.82 1.65 -6.25
C ILE A 181 11.74 2.85 -6.48
N LEU A 182 12.77 2.66 -7.30
CA LEU A 182 13.84 3.62 -7.52
C LEU A 182 14.08 3.79 -9.04
N PRO A 183 14.45 4.99 -9.52
CA PRO A 183 14.81 5.16 -10.91
C PRO A 183 16.07 4.35 -11.25
N ALA A 184 16.24 4.03 -12.53
CA ALA A 184 17.51 3.47 -13.01
C ALA A 184 18.67 4.41 -12.63
N HIS A 185 19.83 3.85 -12.33
CA HIS A 185 21.06 4.53 -11.88
C HIS A 185 21.08 4.96 -10.40
N TRP A 186 19.96 4.87 -9.66
CA TRP A 186 19.91 5.29 -8.27
C TRP A 186 20.96 4.58 -7.40
N ALA A 187 21.12 3.26 -7.54
CA ALA A 187 22.11 2.48 -6.80
C ALA A 187 23.52 3.00 -7.03
N THR A 188 23.93 3.17 -8.28
CA THR A 188 25.28 3.68 -8.63
C THR A 188 25.49 5.08 -8.05
N GLU A 189 24.54 5.99 -8.21
CA GLU A 189 24.61 7.37 -7.70
C GLU A 189 24.77 7.43 -6.17
N HIS A 190 24.12 6.51 -5.46
CA HIS A 190 24.15 6.43 -4.00
C HIS A 190 25.16 5.40 -3.47
N ARG A 191 26.05 4.88 -4.33
CA ARG A 191 27.13 3.93 -3.99
C ARG A 191 26.64 2.59 -3.42
N PHE A 192 25.46 2.14 -3.85
CA PHE A 192 24.95 0.80 -3.61
C PHE A 192 25.25 -0.14 -4.79
N ALA A 193 25.23 -1.45 -4.52
CA ALA A 193 25.37 -2.46 -5.57
C ALA A 193 24.02 -2.75 -6.22
N LEU A 194 23.97 -2.66 -7.55
CA LEU A 194 22.85 -3.15 -8.34
C LEU A 194 23.00 -4.66 -8.58
N MET A 195 21.97 -5.42 -8.25
CA MET A 195 21.93 -6.87 -8.34
C MET A 195 20.97 -7.33 -9.43
N LYS A 196 21.21 -8.52 -10.00
CA LYS A 196 20.33 -9.14 -10.98
C LYS A 196 20.35 -10.67 -10.86
N GLY A 197 19.21 -11.31 -11.12
CA GLY A 197 19.04 -12.76 -11.09
C GLY A 197 19.50 -13.34 -9.76
N LYS A 198 20.47 -14.27 -9.80
CA LYS A 198 21.01 -14.96 -8.62
C LYS A 198 21.98 -14.14 -7.77
N GLY A 199 21.61 -12.89 -7.47
CA GLY A 199 22.46 -11.97 -6.72
C GLY A 199 23.77 -11.67 -7.45
N ILE A 200 23.74 -11.60 -8.78
CA ILE A 200 24.91 -11.23 -9.56
C ILE A 200 25.02 -9.71 -9.52
N ARG A 201 26.13 -9.20 -8.98
CA ARG A 201 26.44 -7.78 -8.99
C ARG A 201 26.67 -7.29 -10.42
N GLN A 202 26.00 -6.21 -10.78
CA GLN A 202 26.15 -5.56 -12.08
C GLN A 202 27.25 -4.48 -12.05
N SER A 203 27.76 -4.12 -13.22
CA SER A 203 28.68 -2.99 -13.37
C SER A 203 27.97 -1.66 -13.13
N GLU A 204 28.74 -0.61 -12.80
CA GLU A 204 28.19 0.74 -12.61
C GLU A 204 27.51 1.29 -13.88
N ASP A 205 28.03 0.92 -15.07
CA ASP A 205 27.48 1.28 -16.38
C ASP A 205 26.38 0.33 -16.89
N TYR A 206 25.83 -0.55 -16.04
CA TYR A 206 24.89 -1.59 -16.47
C TYR A 206 23.73 -1.05 -17.33
N TRP A 207 23.10 0.04 -16.91
CA TRP A 207 21.95 0.61 -17.63
C TRP A 207 22.34 1.26 -18.96
N ASN A 208 23.53 1.87 -19.05
CA ASN A 208 24.07 2.40 -20.31
C ASN A 208 24.30 1.25 -21.30
N LEU A 209 25.02 0.21 -20.87
CA LEU A 209 25.27 -0.99 -21.68
C LEU A 209 23.97 -1.70 -22.07
N TYR A 210 22.99 -1.74 -21.18
CA TYR A 210 21.68 -2.33 -21.45
C TYR A 210 20.94 -1.57 -22.55
N THR A 211 20.83 -0.24 -22.48
CA THR A 211 20.11 0.56 -23.47
C THR A 211 20.82 0.55 -24.83
N GLU A 212 22.15 0.65 -24.84
CA GLU A 212 22.98 0.53 -26.05
C GLU A 212 22.78 -0.81 -26.74
N LYS A 213 22.85 -1.92 -25.98
CA LYS A 213 22.73 -3.28 -26.51
C LYS A 213 21.34 -3.58 -27.07
N ASN A 214 20.28 -3.11 -26.41
CA ASN A 214 18.90 -3.44 -26.80
C ASN A 214 18.29 -2.43 -27.76
N HIS A 215 18.93 -1.27 -27.99
CA HIS A 215 18.38 -0.16 -28.79
C HIS A 215 16.97 0.27 -28.34
N ILE A 216 16.66 0.10 -27.06
CA ILE A 216 15.38 0.41 -26.43
C ILE A 216 15.67 1.25 -25.20
N ASN A 217 14.95 2.36 -25.05
CA ASN A 217 14.93 3.15 -23.83
C ASN A 217 13.60 2.93 -23.10
N ASP A 218 13.50 1.78 -22.44
CA ASP A 218 12.36 1.41 -21.58
C ASP A 218 12.63 1.75 -20.11
N LEU A 219 13.66 2.54 -19.80
CA LEU A 219 13.91 3.00 -18.43
C LEU A 219 12.76 3.92 -17.99
N ALA A 220 12.20 3.65 -16.81
CA ALA A 220 11.21 4.53 -16.21
C ALA A 220 11.85 5.89 -15.96
N SER A 221 11.25 6.95 -16.53
CA SER A 221 11.70 8.33 -16.28
C SER A 221 11.66 8.64 -14.78
N GLU A 222 12.62 9.42 -14.27
CA GLU A 222 12.60 9.96 -12.91
C GLU A 222 11.28 10.66 -12.57
N ARG A 223 10.65 11.28 -13.58
CA ARG A 223 9.32 11.89 -13.42
C ARG A 223 8.27 10.88 -13.01
N CYS A 224 8.43 9.58 -13.19
CA CYS A 224 7.44 8.59 -12.74
C CYS A 224 7.45 8.41 -11.22
N PHE A 225 8.56 8.75 -10.56
CA PHE A 225 8.78 8.50 -9.15
C PHE A 225 8.44 9.74 -8.34
N ASN A 226 7.75 9.54 -7.22
CA ASN A 226 7.57 10.56 -6.20
C ASN A 226 8.45 10.19 -5.00
N LEU A 227 9.77 10.15 -5.22
CA LEU A 227 10.71 9.92 -4.13
C LEU A 227 10.58 11.06 -3.14
N ILE A 228 10.40 10.72 -1.86
CA ILE A 228 10.53 11.70 -0.78
C ILE A 228 12.01 12.10 -0.78
N THR A 229 12.35 13.19 -1.46
CA THR A 229 13.63 13.84 -1.26
C THR A 229 13.62 14.35 0.17
N LEU A 230 14.31 13.63 1.06
CA LEU A 230 14.79 14.23 2.29
C LEU A 230 15.72 15.34 1.83
N ASN A 231 15.18 16.56 1.72
CA ASN A 231 16.01 17.74 1.50
C ASN A 231 17.06 17.71 2.61
N SER A 232 18.29 17.40 2.24
CA SER A 232 19.49 17.50 3.06
C SER A 232 19.83 18.98 3.26
N ASN A 233 18.89 19.72 3.85
CA ASN A 233 19.17 20.99 4.48
C ASN A 233 19.31 20.69 5.98
N GLY A 234 20.42 20.04 6.31
CA GLY A 234 21.02 20.06 7.64
C GLY A 234 22.18 21.04 7.65
#